data_AF-A0A453SN00-F1
#
_entry.id   AF-A0A453SN00-F1
#
_cell.length_a   1.000
_cell.length_b   1.000
_cell.length_c   1.000
_cell.angle_alpha   90.00
_cell.angle_beta   90.00
_cell.angle_gamma   90.00
#
_symmetry.space_group_name_H-M   'P 1'
#
loop_
_entity.id
_entity.type
_entity.pdbx_description
1 polymer ?
#
loop_
_entity_poly.entity_id
_entity_poly.type
_entity_poly.pdbx_seq_one_letter_code
_entity_poly.pdbx_strand_id
1 'polypeptide(L)'
;MRQLGMGSALDTLCGQSYGAKQYDMLGTHAQRAIFVLMLSSVPLAFVLAFTGQILTALGQNPEISYGAGTYARLLIPGLFAYGLLRCLTKFLQAQNIVHPLVVCSGVTLIFHILLCWFLVQNSGLGYRGAALATSVSYWFNVILLALYVKFSETGRRSWHGWSRAVLKDVNLFLSLAIPSTFMTCLEYWAFEMVVLLAGFLPNPKLETSILSISLNTMWMVYTIPSGLSSAISIRVSNELGAGNSQAARLSVLISGIMCLAEGLLVVIITVSVRDVWGYLYSNEEEIVKYVSIMMPILATSNFMDGIQCTLSG
;
A
#
# COMPACT_ATOMS: atom_id res chain seq x y z
N MET A 1 3.84 4.77 -2.14
CA MET A 1 4.68 5.09 -0.96
C MET A 1 4.10 6.25 -0.17
N ARG A 2 4.20 7.50 -0.64
CA ARG A 2 3.70 8.69 0.07
C ARG A 2 2.19 8.69 0.43
N GLN A 3 1.33 8.18 -0.43
CA GLN A 3 -0.11 8.09 -0.16
C GLN A 3 -0.48 7.02 0.89
N LEU A 4 0.41 6.05 1.17
CA LEU A 4 0.24 5.15 2.32
C LEU A 4 0.55 5.90 3.63
N GLY A 5 1.67 6.62 3.69
CA GLY A 5 2.09 7.38 4.87
C GLY A 5 1.15 8.53 5.22
N MET A 6 0.58 9.26 4.26
CA MET A 6 -0.43 10.29 4.58
C MET A 6 -1.80 9.69 4.93
N GLY A 7 -2.06 8.45 4.52
CA GLY A 7 -3.29 7.72 4.84
C GLY A 7 -3.33 7.23 6.29
N SER A 8 -2.19 6.99 6.94
CA SER A 8 -2.15 6.54 8.34
C SER A 8 -2.63 7.60 9.33
N ALA A 9 -2.52 8.89 9.00
CA ALA A 9 -3.10 9.96 9.80
C ALA A 9 -4.63 9.82 9.94
N LEU A 10 -5.30 9.19 8.96
CA LEU A 10 -6.73 8.89 9.04
C LEU A 10 -7.03 7.76 10.03
N ASP A 11 -6.12 6.81 10.26
CA ASP A 11 -6.35 5.75 11.25
C ASP A 11 -6.55 6.39 12.64
N THR A 12 -5.69 7.35 13.00
CA THR A 12 -5.83 8.09 14.25
C THR A 12 -7.03 9.03 14.25
N LEU A 13 -7.12 9.95 13.27
CA LEU A 13 -8.11 11.03 13.30
C LEU A 13 -9.55 10.52 13.09
N CYS A 14 -9.75 9.65 12.10
CA CYS A 14 -11.07 9.07 11.86
C CYS A 14 -11.43 8.06 12.93
N GLY A 15 -10.49 7.22 13.37
CA GLY A 15 -10.77 6.21 14.40
C GLY A 15 -11.13 6.82 15.75
N GLN A 16 -10.35 7.80 16.23
CA GLN A 16 -10.69 8.50 17.47
C GLN A 16 -12.01 9.27 17.37
N SER A 17 -12.27 9.94 16.23
CA SER A 17 -13.56 10.60 15.99
C SER A 17 -14.73 9.59 15.98
N TYR A 18 -14.52 8.40 15.40
CA TYR A 18 -15.52 7.34 15.41
C TYR A 18 -15.81 6.83 16.83
N GLY A 19 -14.76 6.53 17.59
CA GLY A 19 -14.85 6.12 18.99
C GLY A 19 -15.57 7.14 19.88
N ALA A 20 -15.27 8.43 19.68
CA ALA A 20 -15.92 9.54 20.35
C ALA A 20 -17.35 9.84 19.86
N LYS A 21 -17.86 9.06 18.89
CA LYS A 21 -19.17 9.26 18.22
C LYS A 21 -19.30 10.60 17.48
N GLN A 22 -18.19 11.21 17.08
CA GLN A 22 -18.12 12.45 16.31
C GLN A 22 -18.11 12.15 14.79
N TYR A 23 -19.20 11.61 14.27
CA TYR A 23 -19.28 11.14 12.87
C TYR A 23 -19.10 12.26 11.83
N ASP A 24 -19.51 13.48 12.15
CA ASP A 24 -19.30 14.65 11.29
C ASP A 24 -17.81 15.02 11.15
N MET A 25 -17.06 14.93 12.25
CA MET A 25 -15.63 15.18 12.27
C MET A 25 -14.87 14.10 11.50
N LEU A 26 -15.30 12.85 11.61
CA LEU A 26 -14.77 11.73 10.82
C LEU A 26 -14.87 12.03 9.32
N GLY A 27 -16.05 12.44 8.83
CA GLY A 27 -16.25 12.85 7.44
C GLY A 27 -15.37 14.02 7.04
N THR A 28 -15.23 15.02 7.92
CA THR A 28 -14.38 16.19 7.70
C THR A 28 -12.89 15.81 7.58
N HIS A 29 -12.41 14.89 8.41
CA HIS A 29 -11.03 14.38 8.33
C HIS A 29 -10.77 13.63 7.02
N ALA A 30 -11.69 12.78 6.58
CA ALA A 30 -11.57 12.08 5.31
C ALA A 30 -11.55 13.04 4.12
N GLN A 31 -12.40 14.05 4.10
CA GLN A 31 -12.39 15.09 3.07
C GLN A 31 -11.08 15.89 3.06
N ARG A 32 -10.56 16.24 4.24
CA ARG A 32 -9.26 16.90 4.41
C ARG A 32 -8.12 16.07 3.84
N ALA A 33 -8.10 14.78 4.15
CA ALA A 33 -7.11 13.87 3.59
C ALA A 33 -7.22 13.79 2.07
N ILE A 34 -8.43 13.67 1.51
CA ILE A 34 -8.62 13.68 0.06
C ILE A 34 -8.02 14.95 -0.54
N PHE A 35 -8.34 16.12 0.01
CA PHE A 35 -7.79 17.39 -0.49
C PHE A 35 -6.26 17.42 -0.45
N VAL A 36 -5.65 17.05 0.68
CA VAL A 36 -4.19 17.03 0.85
C VAL A 36 -3.51 15.99 -0.04
N LEU A 37 -4.08 14.78 -0.17
CA LEU A 37 -3.53 13.72 -1.02
C LEU A 37 -3.65 14.09 -2.50
N MET A 38 -4.73 14.71 -2.93
CA MET A 38 -4.88 15.19 -4.31
C MET A 38 -3.87 16.30 -4.63
N LEU A 39 -3.69 17.27 -3.73
CA LEU A 39 -2.73 18.35 -3.92
C LEU A 39 -1.28 17.84 -3.94
N SER A 40 -0.93 16.95 -3.01
CA SER A 40 0.41 16.34 -2.96
C SER A 40 0.69 15.37 -4.11
N SER A 41 -0.33 14.87 -4.79
CA SER A 41 -0.18 14.06 -6.00
C SER A 41 0.24 14.90 -7.21
N VAL A 42 0.02 16.22 -7.22
CA VAL A 42 0.38 17.09 -8.34
C VAL A 42 1.91 17.16 -8.57
N PRO A 43 2.75 17.45 -7.56
CA PRO A 43 4.21 17.40 -7.75
C PRO A 43 4.71 16.01 -8.18
N LEU A 44 4.09 14.94 -7.67
CA LEU A 44 4.45 13.57 -8.04
C LEU A 44 4.06 13.26 -9.50
N ALA A 45 2.90 13.71 -9.95
CA ALA A 45 2.50 13.60 -11.35
C ALA A 45 3.49 14.31 -12.28
N PHE A 46 4.02 15.47 -11.86
CA PHE A 46 5.11 16.13 -12.58
C PHE A 46 6.36 15.25 -12.67
N VAL A 47 6.84 14.68 -11.55
CA VAL A 47 8.00 13.77 -11.56
C VAL A 47 7.76 12.56 -12.48
N LEU A 48 6.56 11.98 -12.45
CA LEU A 48 6.19 10.86 -13.33
C LEU A 48 6.15 11.28 -14.81
N ALA A 49 5.66 12.49 -15.10
CA ALA A 49 5.61 13.00 -16.47
C ALA A 49 7.00 13.14 -17.11
N PHE A 50 7.99 13.48 -16.28
CA PHE A 50 9.38 13.68 -16.69
C PHE A 50 10.30 12.47 -16.45
N THR A 51 9.77 11.31 -16.04
CA THR A 51 10.59 10.14 -15.70
C THR A 51 11.54 9.74 -16.84
N GLY A 52 11.09 9.77 -18.10
CA GLY A 52 11.96 9.44 -19.23
C GLY A 52 13.14 10.42 -19.41
N GLN A 53 12.89 11.72 -19.27
CA GLN A 53 13.96 12.73 -19.33
C GLN A 53 14.92 12.61 -18.14
N ILE A 54 14.38 12.37 -16.93
CA ILE A 54 15.18 12.20 -15.72
C ILE A 54 16.11 10.99 -15.88
N LEU A 55 15.60 9.84 -16.33
CA LEU A 55 16.42 8.64 -16.54
C LEU A 55 17.51 8.87 -17.60
N THR A 56 17.15 9.54 -18.71
CA THR A 56 18.13 9.89 -19.75
C THR A 56 19.23 10.82 -19.20
N ALA A 57 18.86 11.82 -18.41
CA ALA A 57 19.81 12.74 -17.77
C ALA A 57 20.73 12.04 -16.75
N LEU A 58 20.26 10.96 -16.14
CA LEU A 58 21.04 10.07 -15.25
C LEU A 58 21.90 9.04 -16.02
N GLY A 59 21.96 9.14 -17.36
CA GLY A 59 22.82 8.30 -18.20
C GLY A 59 22.22 6.93 -18.54
N GLN A 60 20.92 6.72 -18.32
CA GLN A 60 20.25 5.48 -18.72
C GLN A 60 20.07 5.40 -20.24
N ASN A 61 19.94 4.17 -20.76
CA ASN A 61 19.71 3.93 -22.18
C ASN A 61 18.46 4.71 -22.66
N PRO A 62 18.52 5.45 -23.79
CA PRO A 62 17.41 6.27 -24.27
C PRO A 62 16.12 5.50 -24.58
N GLU A 63 16.22 4.28 -25.10
CA GLU A 63 15.07 3.45 -25.44
C GLU A 63 14.36 2.94 -24.17
N ILE A 64 15.15 2.46 -23.19
CA ILE A 64 14.63 2.06 -21.87
C ILE A 64 13.98 3.26 -21.18
N SER A 65 14.64 4.42 -21.21
CA SER A 65 14.14 5.66 -20.62
C SER A 65 12.83 6.12 -21.27
N TYR A 66 12.72 6.00 -22.61
CA TYR A 66 11.50 6.30 -23.34
C TYR A 66 10.34 5.37 -22.96
N GLY A 67 10.62 4.06 -22.85
CA GLY A 67 9.66 3.06 -22.40
C GLY A 67 9.15 3.34 -20.98
N ALA A 68 10.07 3.51 -20.03
CA ALA A 68 9.76 3.83 -18.64
C ALA A 68 8.97 5.14 -18.49
N GLY A 69 9.38 6.20 -19.21
CA GLY A 69 8.67 7.48 -19.22
C GLY A 69 7.26 7.37 -19.80
N THR A 70 7.07 6.55 -20.84
CA THR A 70 5.74 6.30 -21.42
C THR A 70 4.85 5.54 -20.44
N TYR A 71 5.39 4.51 -19.79
CA TYR A 71 4.67 3.75 -18.76
C TYR A 71 4.28 4.65 -17.56
N ALA A 72 5.22 5.43 -17.04
CA ALA A 72 5.00 6.34 -15.92
C ALA A 72 3.91 7.38 -16.21
N ARG A 73 3.88 7.95 -17.42
CA ARG A 73 2.82 8.88 -17.83
C ARG A 73 1.43 8.26 -17.82
N LEU A 74 1.32 7.00 -18.26
CA LEU A 74 0.03 6.27 -18.28
C LEU A 74 -0.45 5.88 -16.88
N LEU A 75 0.44 5.88 -15.88
CA LEU A 75 0.09 5.68 -14.47
C LEU A 75 -0.36 6.96 -13.74
N ILE A 76 -0.17 8.14 -14.33
CA ILE A 76 -0.53 9.42 -13.68
C ILE A 76 -2.02 9.45 -13.26
N PRO A 77 -3.01 9.04 -14.09
CA PRO A 77 -4.39 8.99 -13.63
C PRO A 77 -4.60 8.03 -12.45
N GLY A 78 -3.89 6.90 -12.46
CA GLY A 78 -3.89 5.91 -11.38
C GLY A 78 -3.32 6.45 -10.07
N LEU A 79 -2.33 7.35 -10.12
CA LEU A 79 -1.78 8.02 -8.93
C LEU A 79 -2.88 8.76 -8.15
N PHE A 80 -3.73 9.52 -8.84
CA PHE A 80 -4.83 10.25 -8.19
C PHE A 80 -5.91 9.30 -7.67
N ALA A 81 -6.28 8.29 -8.47
CA ALA A 81 -7.24 7.26 -8.06
C ALA A 81 -6.77 6.53 -6.79
N TYR A 82 -5.49 6.17 -6.74
CA TYR A 82 -4.92 5.48 -5.59
C TYR A 82 -4.97 6.33 -4.32
N GLY A 83 -4.76 7.65 -4.43
CA GLY A 83 -4.89 8.58 -3.32
C GLY A 83 -6.32 8.62 -2.77
N LEU A 84 -7.31 8.74 -3.66
CA LEU A 84 -8.73 8.67 -3.30
C LEU A 84 -9.10 7.32 -2.68
N LEU A 85 -8.64 6.22 -3.28
CA LEU A 85 -8.89 4.86 -2.82
C LEU A 85 -8.37 4.66 -1.39
N ARG A 86 -7.18 5.19 -1.08
CA ARG A 86 -6.61 5.13 0.26
C ARG A 86 -7.46 5.90 1.27
N CYS A 87 -7.91 7.11 0.93
CA CYS A 87 -8.80 7.87 1.81
C CYS A 87 -10.15 7.16 2.06
N LEU A 88 -10.80 6.64 1.01
CA LEU A 88 -12.08 5.94 1.12
C LEU A 88 -11.95 4.64 1.93
N THR A 89 -10.87 3.88 1.69
CA THR A 89 -10.54 2.68 2.46
C THR A 89 -10.42 3.01 3.95
N LYS A 90 -9.62 4.03 4.29
CA LYS A 90 -9.39 4.44 5.68
C LYS A 90 -10.65 4.99 6.35
N PHE A 91 -11.46 5.75 5.61
CA PHE A 91 -12.76 6.23 6.07
C PHE A 91 -13.70 5.08 6.48
N LEU A 92 -13.78 4.02 5.68
CA LEU A 92 -14.61 2.84 5.98
C LEU A 92 -14.00 1.97 7.09
N GLN A 93 -12.68 1.76 7.05
CA GLN A 93 -11.93 0.98 8.04
C GLN A 93 -12.06 1.54 9.46
N ALA A 94 -11.93 2.86 9.65
CA ALA A 94 -12.10 3.50 10.96
C ALA A 94 -13.46 3.18 11.61
N GLN A 95 -14.49 2.96 10.77
CA GLN A 95 -15.86 2.63 11.19
C GLN A 95 -16.08 1.12 11.37
N ASN A 96 -15.02 0.30 11.29
CA ASN A 96 -15.06 -1.17 11.25
C ASN A 96 -15.82 -1.75 10.04
N ILE A 97 -15.90 -1.01 8.93
CA ILE A 97 -16.61 -1.44 7.71
C ILE A 97 -15.60 -2.04 6.73
N VAL A 98 -15.36 -3.35 6.86
CA VAL A 98 -14.35 -4.05 6.04
C VAL A 98 -14.94 -4.93 4.94
N HIS A 99 -16.16 -5.45 5.13
CA HIS A 99 -16.79 -6.34 4.15
C HIS A 99 -16.94 -5.71 2.74
N PRO A 100 -17.44 -4.47 2.58
CA PRO A 100 -17.51 -3.83 1.26
C PRO A 100 -16.13 -3.63 0.62
N LEU A 101 -15.09 -3.40 1.43
CA LEU A 101 -13.71 -3.25 0.93
C LEU A 101 -13.22 -4.54 0.29
N VAL A 102 -13.48 -5.69 0.92
CA VAL A 102 -13.13 -7.02 0.40
C VAL A 102 -13.88 -7.29 -0.90
N VAL A 103 -15.20 -7.08 -0.91
CA VAL A 103 -16.04 -7.31 -2.10
C VAL A 103 -15.59 -6.41 -3.27
N CYS A 104 -15.44 -5.10 -3.05
CA CYS A 104 -15.03 -4.17 -4.10
C CYS A 104 -13.61 -4.49 -4.63
N SER A 105 -12.69 -4.90 -3.75
CA SER A 105 -11.34 -5.30 -4.15
C SER A 105 -11.35 -6.59 -4.97
N GLY A 106 -12.16 -7.59 -4.58
CA GLY A 106 -12.32 -8.83 -5.34
C GLY A 106 -12.93 -8.60 -6.73
N VAL A 107 -13.99 -7.80 -6.81
CA VAL A 107 -14.61 -7.41 -8.09
C VAL A 107 -13.61 -6.62 -8.96
N THR A 108 -12.84 -5.70 -8.35
CA THR A 108 -11.79 -4.95 -9.04
C THR A 108 -10.68 -5.86 -9.57
N LEU A 109 -10.29 -6.89 -8.81
CA LEU A 109 -9.27 -7.86 -9.24
C LEU A 109 -9.72 -8.63 -10.47
N ILE A 110 -10.96 -9.15 -10.47
CA ILE A 110 -11.52 -9.86 -11.64
C ILE A 110 -11.57 -8.92 -12.85
N PHE A 111 -12.07 -7.70 -12.65
CA PHE A 111 -12.09 -6.67 -13.69
C PHE A 111 -10.68 -6.34 -14.21
N HIS A 112 -9.69 -6.23 -13.33
CA HIS A 112 -8.30 -5.95 -13.69
C HIS A 112 -7.69 -7.07 -14.53
N ILE A 113 -7.91 -8.33 -14.18
CA ILE A 113 -7.43 -9.49 -14.96
C ILE A 113 -7.99 -9.45 -16.38
N LEU A 114 -9.30 -9.26 -16.53
CA LEU A 114 -9.96 -9.19 -17.84
C LEU A 114 -9.47 -7.99 -18.65
N LEU A 115 -9.31 -6.84 -17.99
CA LEU A 115 -8.83 -5.62 -18.64
C LEU A 115 -7.38 -5.73 -19.08
N CYS A 116 -6.51 -6.32 -18.26
CA CYS A 116 -5.12 -6.61 -18.61
C CYS A 116 -5.05 -7.57 -19.78
N TRP A 117 -5.82 -8.67 -19.76
CA TRP A 117 -5.86 -9.60 -20.88
C TRP A 117 -6.22 -8.89 -22.20
N PHE A 118 -7.30 -8.11 -22.19
CA PHE A 118 -7.74 -7.38 -23.37
C PHE A 118 -6.74 -6.30 -23.83
N LEU A 119 -6.27 -5.44 -22.92
CA LEU A 119 -5.39 -4.33 -23.29
C LEU A 119 -3.98 -4.80 -23.65
N VAL A 120 -3.43 -5.81 -22.99
CA VAL A 120 -2.08 -6.29 -23.26
C VAL A 120 -2.05 -7.18 -24.51
N GLN A 121 -2.97 -8.14 -24.64
CA GLN A 121 -2.91 -9.14 -25.71
C GLN A 121 -3.71 -8.76 -26.95
N ASN A 122 -4.89 -8.16 -26.81
CA ASN A 122 -5.83 -7.99 -27.94
C ASN A 122 -5.77 -6.60 -28.57
N SER A 123 -5.42 -5.56 -27.81
CA SER A 123 -5.47 -4.18 -28.30
C SER A 123 -4.18 -3.68 -28.98
N GLY A 124 -3.10 -4.46 -28.94
CA GLY A 124 -1.78 -4.07 -29.46
C GLY A 124 -1.02 -3.07 -28.57
N LEU A 125 -1.52 -2.74 -27.37
CA LEU A 125 -0.86 -1.78 -26.47
C LEU A 125 0.32 -2.38 -25.68
N GLY A 126 0.44 -3.71 -25.58
CA GLY A 126 1.53 -4.37 -24.86
C GLY A 126 1.67 -3.85 -23.41
N TYR A 127 2.90 -3.50 -23.00
CA TYR A 127 3.17 -2.97 -21.65
C TYR A 127 2.43 -1.66 -21.34
N ARG A 128 2.11 -0.83 -22.35
CA ARG A 128 1.28 0.37 -22.15
C ARG A 128 -0.14 0.02 -21.71
N GLY A 129 -0.64 -1.12 -22.20
CA GLY A 129 -1.93 -1.68 -21.81
C GLY A 129 -1.97 -2.02 -20.32
N ALA A 130 -0.88 -2.55 -19.75
CA ALA A 130 -0.79 -2.86 -18.32
C ALA A 130 -0.84 -1.60 -17.43
N ALA A 131 -0.14 -0.52 -17.81
CA ALA A 131 -0.23 0.76 -17.09
C ALA A 131 -1.64 1.35 -17.14
N LEU A 132 -2.27 1.34 -18.31
CA LEU A 132 -3.64 1.82 -18.48
C LEU A 132 -4.64 0.98 -17.68
N ALA A 133 -4.53 -0.35 -17.75
CA ALA A 133 -5.36 -1.26 -16.99
C ALA A 133 -5.28 -0.97 -15.49
N THR A 134 -4.06 -0.76 -14.96
CA THR A 134 -3.84 -0.40 -13.56
C THR A 134 -4.56 0.89 -13.18
N SER A 135 -4.37 1.97 -13.96
CA SER A 135 -5.04 3.25 -13.73
C SER A 135 -6.57 3.13 -13.75
N VAL A 136 -7.11 2.41 -14.73
CA VAL A 136 -8.56 2.22 -14.89
C VAL A 136 -9.13 1.36 -13.75
N SER A 137 -8.44 0.30 -13.33
CA SER A 137 -8.87 -0.54 -12.22
C SER A 137 -8.90 0.21 -10.88
N TYR A 138 -7.95 1.11 -10.62
CA TYR A 138 -8.03 1.96 -9.43
C TYR A 138 -9.23 2.91 -9.47
N TRP A 139 -9.49 3.56 -10.60
CA TRP A 139 -10.68 4.41 -10.73
C TRP A 139 -11.97 3.61 -10.59
N PHE A 140 -12.02 2.40 -11.15
CA PHE A 140 -13.15 1.50 -10.98
C PHE A 140 -13.40 1.18 -9.50
N ASN A 141 -12.37 0.86 -8.73
CA ASN A 141 -12.50 0.60 -7.29
C ASN A 141 -12.95 1.86 -6.52
N VAL A 142 -12.39 3.03 -6.84
CA VAL A 142 -12.83 4.32 -6.29
C VAL A 142 -14.32 4.54 -6.52
N ILE A 143 -14.81 4.27 -7.74
CA ILE A 143 -16.22 4.41 -8.08
C ILE A 143 -17.08 3.45 -7.24
N LEU A 144 -16.70 2.17 -7.15
CA LEU A 144 -17.44 1.19 -6.33
C LEU A 144 -17.54 1.62 -4.86
N LEU A 145 -16.43 2.04 -4.26
CA LEU A 145 -16.42 2.50 -2.87
C LEU A 145 -17.16 3.83 -2.68
N ALA A 146 -17.03 4.77 -3.61
CA ALA A 146 -17.76 6.04 -3.55
C ALA A 146 -19.28 5.82 -3.67
N LEU A 147 -19.73 4.89 -4.52
CA LEU A 147 -21.13 4.48 -4.62
C LEU A 147 -21.59 3.84 -3.31
N TYR A 148 -20.79 2.95 -2.71
CA TYR A 148 -21.10 2.37 -1.42
C TYR A 148 -21.26 3.44 -0.33
N VAL A 149 -20.32 4.39 -0.22
CA VAL A 149 -20.40 5.50 0.75
C VAL A 149 -21.63 6.37 0.48
N LYS A 150 -21.95 6.67 -0.78
CA LYS A 150 -23.09 7.52 -1.13
C LYS A 150 -24.44 6.88 -0.78
N PHE A 151 -24.59 5.58 -0.98
CA PHE A 151 -25.89 4.90 -0.87
C PHE A 151 -26.11 4.12 0.42
N SER A 152 -25.05 3.76 1.13
CA SER A 152 -25.15 3.05 2.42
C SER A 152 -25.69 3.95 3.54
N GLU A 153 -26.43 3.36 4.47
CA GLU A 153 -26.89 4.05 5.68
C GLU A 153 -25.72 4.60 6.50
N THR A 154 -24.64 3.83 6.61
CA THR A 154 -23.46 4.26 7.35
C THR A 154 -22.79 5.46 6.72
N GLY A 155 -22.67 5.50 5.39
CA GLY A 155 -22.13 6.66 4.69
C GLY A 155 -23.01 7.90 4.85
N ARG A 156 -24.35 7.76 4.91
CA ARG A 156 -25.24 8.89 5.23
C ARG A 156 -25.00 9.48 6.62
N ARG A 157 -24.55 8.68 7.59
CA ARG A 157 -24.29 9.12 8.97
C ARG A 157 -22.96 9.87 9.12
N SER A 158 -21.96 9.51 8.32
CA SER A 158 -20.59 10.01 8.47
C SER A 158 -20.09 10.83 7.28
N TRP A 159 -20.87 10.96 6.21
CA TRP A 159 -20.56 11.75 5.02
C TRP A 159 -21.73 12.63 4.58
N HIS A 160 -21.70 13.90 5.01
CA HIS A 160 -22.73 14.90 4.67
C HIS A 160 -22.40 15.74 3.42
N GLY A 161 -21.42 15.31 2.62
CA GLY A 161 -20.94 16.06 1.46
C GLY A 161 -19.85 17.07 1.79
N TRP A 162 -19.29 17.68 0.75
CA TRP A 162 -18.10 18.55 0.86
C TRP A 162 -18.37 19.79 1.71
N SER A 163 -17.51 20.01 2.72
CA SER A 163 -17.55 21.18 3.59
C SER A 163 -16.31 22.05 3.43
N ARG A 164 -16.43 23.36 3.67
CA ARG A 164 -15.27 24.26 3.76
C ARG A 164 -14.40 23.98 5.00
N ALA A 165 -14.90 23.20 5.96
CA ALA A 165 -14.17 22.77 7.15
C ALA A 165 -12.92 21.92 6.83
N VAL A 166 -12.83 21.40 5.60
CA VAL A 166 -11.65 20.73 5.04
C VAL A 166 -10.38 21.58 5.15
N LEU A 167 -10.50 22.90 4.99
CA LEU A 167 -9.37 23.84 5.04
C LEU A 167 -8.99 24.25 6.47
N LYS A 168 -9.83 23.95 7.47
CA LYS A 168 -9.50 24.14 8.88
C LYS A 168 -8.61 22.99 9.35
N ASP A 169 -7.66 23.26 10.25
CA ASP A 169 -6.77 22.26 10.87
C ASP A 169 -5.98 21.38 9.89
N VAL A 170 -5.67 21.92 8.70
CA VAL A 170 -4.79 21.25 7.72
C VAL A 170 -3.40 21.03 8.32
N ASN A 171 -2.91 21.97 9.15
CA ASN A 171 -1.61 21.87 9.80
C ASN A 171 -1.50 20.64 10.71
N LEU A 172 -2.56 20.30 11.46
CA LEU A 172 -2.60 19.10 12.30
C LEU A 172 -2.56 17.81 11.46
N PHE A 173 -3.27 17.80 10.33
CA PHE A 173 -3.19 16.68 9.40
C PHE A 173 -1.78 16.55 8.82
N LEU A 174 -1.17 17.65 8.39
CA LEU A 174 0.17 17.67 7.84
C LEU A 174 1.25 17.28 8.87
N SER A 175 1.10 17.66 10.14
CA SER A 175 2.05 17.29 11.19
C SER A 175 2.09 15.79 11.46
N LEU A 176 1.01 15.06 11.16
CA LEU A 176 0.98 13.59 11.23
C LEU A 176 1.39 12.98 9.88
N ALA A 177 0.85 13.50 8.79
CA ALA A 177 1.01 12.95 7.45
C ALA A 177 2.45 13.06 6.91
N ILE A 178 3.17 14.15 7.22
CA ILE A 178 4.54 14.38 6.74
C ILE A 178 5.52 13.39 7.38
N PRO A 179 5.62 13.25 8.71
CA PRO A 179 6.52 12.26 9.31
C PRO A 179 6.23 10.82 8.85
N SER A 180 4.95 10.42 8.83
CA SER A 180 4.55 9.09 8.35
C SER A 180 4.92 8.87 6.87
N THR A 181 4.79 9.90 6.03
CA THR A 181 5.28 9.84 4.65
C THR A 181 6.78 9.62 4.57
N PHE A 182 7.56 10.40 5.30
CA PHE A 182 9.02 10.30 5.27
C PHE A 182 9.50 8.93 5.74
N MET A 183 8.92 8.41 6.81
CA MET A 183 9.24 7.08 7.34
C MET A 183 9.02 6.01 6.27
N THR A 184 7.84 5.95 5.64
CA THR A 184 7.56 5.00 4.56
C THR A 184 8.42 5.25 3.33
N CYS A 185 8.70 6.50 2.94
CA CYS A 185 9.56 6.77 1.80
C CYS A 185 10.99 6.30 2.02
N LEU A 186 11.57 6.55 3.20
CA LEU A 186 12.94 6.14 3.52
C LEU A 186 13.10 4.62 3.53
N GLU A 187 12.14 3.90 4.10
CA GLU A 187 12.12 2.44 4.11
C GLU A 187 12.15 1.87 2.68
N TYR A 188 11.25 2.34 1.82
CA TYR A 188 11.18 1.84 0.44
C TYR A 188 12.38 2.27 -0.40
N TRP A 189 12.87 3.50 -0.23
CA TRP A 189 14.08 3.96 -0.92
C TRP A 189 15.30 3.17 -0.48
N ALA A 190 15.39 2.74 0.77
CA ALA A 190 16.45 1.85 1.22
C ALA A 190 16.42 0.52 0.43
N PHE A 191 15.24 -0.07 0.22
CA PHE A 191 15.12 -1.28 -0.61
C PHE A 191 15.57 -1.05 -2.06
N GLU A 192 15.16 0.05 -2.69
CA GLU A 192 15.60 0.40 -4.05
C GLU A 192 17.12 0.60 -4.12
N MET A 193 17.72 1.22 -3.10
CA MET A 193 19.18 1.37 -3.02
C MET A 193 19.89 0.02 -2.90
N VAL A 194 19.35 -0.94 -2.14
CA VAL A 194 19.92 -2.30 -2.05
C VAL A 194 19.85 -3.01 -3.41
N VAL A 195 18.75 -2.86 -4.15
CA VAL A 195 18.62 -3.39 -5.52
C VAL A 195 19.65 -2.78 -6.46
N LEU A 196 19.82 -1.46 -6.41
CA LEU A 196 20.84 -0.77 -7.20
C LEU A 196 22.25 -1.24 -6.85
N LEU A 197 22.55 -1.43 -5.56
CA LEU A 197 23.86 -1.92 -5.09
C LEU A 197 24.12 -3.37 -5.53
N ALA A 198 23.11 -4.23 -5.58
CA ALA A 198 23.25 -5.60 -6.08
C ALA A 198 23.70 -5.63 -7.55
N GLY A 199 23.34 -4.62 -8.35
CA GLY A 199 23.81 -4.45 -9.72
C GLY A 199 25.32 -4.20 -9.86
N PHE A 200 26.02 -3.87 -8.77
CA PHE A 200 27.48 -3.68 -8.74
C PHE A 200 28.26 -4.89 -8.20
N LEU A 201 27.57 -5.98 -7.82
CA LEU A 201 28.22 -7.20 -7.34
C LEU A 201 28.88 -7.99 -8.49
N PRO A 202 29.84 -8.90 -8.19
CA PRO A 202 30.61 -9.62 -9.22
C PRO A 202 29.76 -10.42 -10.22
N ASN A 203 28.60 -10.93 -9.81
CA ASN A 203 27.63 -11.58 -10.69
C ASN A 203 26.28 -10.82 -10.66
N PRO A 204 26.18 -9.67 -11.34
CA PRO A 204 25.06 -8.75 -11.14
C PRO A 204 23.73 -9.33 -11.62
N LYS A 205 23.73 -10.21 -12.63
CA LYS A 205 22.51 -10.89 -13.10
C LYS A 205 21.96 -11.85 -12.05
N LEU A 206 22.82 -12.69 -11.49
CA LEU A 206 22.44 -13.66 -10.46
C LEU A 206 21.98 -12.95 -9.19
N GLU A 207 22.80 -12.04 -8.67
CA GLU A 207 22.54 -11.33 -7.41
C GLU A 207 21.28 -10.46 -7.48
N THR A 208 21.09 -9.71 -8.57
CA THR A 208 19.87 -8.91 -8.77
C THR A 208 18.63 -9.80 -8.89
N SER A 209 18.73 -10.98 -9.52
CA SER A 209 17.60 -11.91 -9.64
C SER A 209 17.21 -12.49 -8.29
N ILE A 210 18.18 -12.96 -7.49
CA ILE A 210 17.93 -13.50 -6.14
C ILE A 210 17.34 -12.43 -5.23
N LEU A 211 17.89 -11.21 -5.27
CA LEU A 211 17.38 -10.10 -4.48
C LEU A 211 15.96 -9.72 -4.92
N SER A 212 15.66 -9.71 -6.22
CA SER A 212 14.31 -9.44 -6.73
C SER A 212 13.29 -10.47 -6.27
N ILE A 213 13.65 -11.77 -6.30
CA ILE A 213 12.80 -12.86 -5.79
C ILE A 213 12.60 -12.71 -4.28
N SER A 214 13.67 -12.40 -3.55
CA SER A 214 13.65 -12.19 -2.10
C SER A 214 12.73 -11.04 -1.70
N LEU A 215 12.85 -9.89 -2.36
CA LEU A 215 12.02 -8.72 -2.11
C LEU A 215 10.56 -8.96 -2.49
N ASN A 216 10.26 -9.62 -3.61
CA ASN A 216 8.88 -9.99 -3.96
C ASN A 216 8.26 -10.91 -2.90
N THR A 217 9.04 -11.88 -2.40
CA THR A 217 8.61 -12.78 -1.33
C THR A 217 8.33 -12.02 -0.04
N MET A 218 9.22 -11.11 0.34
CA MET A 218 9.05 -10.23 1.51
C MET A 218 7.79 -9.37 1.38
N TRP A 219 7.58 -8.70 0.23
CA TRP A 219 6.38 -7.89 0.00
C TRP A 219 5.08 -8.69 0.05
N MET A 220 5.08 -9.90 -0.51
CA MET A 220 3.94 -10.80 -0.47
C MET A 220 3.59 -11.17 0.98
N VAL A 221 4.59 -11.59 1.76
CA VAL A 221 4.41 -11.96 3.17
C VAL A 221 3.97 -10.76 4.00
N TYR A 222 4.55 -9.58 3.79
CA TYR A 222 4.26 -8.33 4.50
C TYR A 222 2.79 -7.90 4.42
N THR A 223 2.03 -8.36 3.41
CA THR A 223 0.59 -8.06 3.32
C THR A 223 -0.21 -8.60 4.52
N ILE A 224 0.24 -9.69 5.15
CA ILE A 224 -0.40 -10.32 6.31
C ILE A 224 -0.25 -9.43 7.57
N PRO A 225 0.98 -9.11 8.05
CA PRO A 225 1.14 -8.24 9.21
C PRO A 225 0.64 -6.82 8.95
N SER A 226 0.66 -6.32 7.70
CA SER A 226 0.05 -5.04 7.36
C SER A 226 -1.48 -5.02 7.59
N GLY A 227 -2.15 -6.13 7.29
CA GLY A 227 -3.58 -6.31 7.59
C GLY A 227 -3.85 -6.33 9.10
N LEU A 228 -3.01 -7.04 9.86
CA LEU A 228 -3.06 -7.06 11.32
C LEU A 228 -2.85 -5.66 11.90
N SER A 229 -1.75 -4.98 11.53
CA SER A 229 -1.43 -3.60 11.90
C SER A 229 -2.61 -2.65 11.68
N SER A 230 -3.27 -2.73 10.53
CA SER A 230 -4.46 -1.91 10.25
C SER A 230 -5.62 -2.22 11.20
N ALA A 231 -5.88 -3.49 11.53
CA ALA A 231 -6.93 -3.87 12.45
C ALA A 231 -6.66 -3.35 13.88
N ILE A 232 -5.40 -3.38 14.32
CA ILE A 232 -4.97 -2.89 15.63
C ILE A 232 -5.16 -1.39 15.72
N SER A 233 -4.67 -0.67 14.71
CA SER A 233 -4.77 0.78 14.64
C SER A 233 -6.23 1.25 14.75
N ILE A 234 -7.15 0.59 14.04
CA ILE A 234 -8.60 0.85 14.14
C ILE A 234 -9.13 0.58 15.56
N ARG A 235 -8.78 -0.55 16.17
CA ARG A 235 -9.27 -0.91 17.52
C ARG A 235 -8.75 0.05 18.57
N VAL A 236 -7.45 0.30 18.58
CA VAL A 236 -6.80 1.20 19.55
C VAL A 236 -7.33 2.62 19.40
N SER A 237 -7.39 3.15 18.17
CA SER A 237 -7.91 4.51 17.94
C SER A 237 -9.38 4.65 18.35
N ASN A 238 -10.23 3.66 18.07
CA ASN A 238 -11.63 3.68 18.47
C ASN A 238 -11.80 3.62 20.00
N GLU A 239 -11.10 2.71 20.69
CA GLU A 239 -11.19 2.62 22.15
C GLU A 239 -10.63 3.87 22.85
N LEU A 240 -9.54 4.43 22.34
CA LEU A 240 -9.00 5.70 22.84
C LEU A 240 -9.97 6.86 22.63
N GLY A 241 -10.60 6.95 21.45
CA GLY A 241 -11.64 7.94 21.15
C GLY A 241 -12.86 7.83 22.07
N ALA A 242 -13.21 6.60 22.47
CA ALA A 242 -14.30 6.33 23.41
C ALA A 242 -13.91 6.58 24.90
N GLY A 243 -12.64 6.87 25.19
CA GLY A 243 -12.13 7.02 26.56
C GLY A 243 -11.81 5.70 27.28
N ASN A 244 -11.82 4.57 26.57
CA ASN A 244 -11.64 3.22 27.12
C ASN A 244 -10.17 2.78 27.10
N SER A 245 -9.33 3.38 27.94
CA SER A 245 -7.89 3.08 27.99
C SER A 245 -7.56 1.60 28.29
N GLN A 246 -8.40 0.92 29.07
CA GLN A 246 -8.23 -0.51 29.38
C GLN A 246 -8.46 -1.40 28.15
N ALA A 247 -9.51 -1.12 27.37
CA ALA A 247 -9.81 -1.87 26.15
C ALA A 247 -8.76 -1.61 25.06
N ALA A 248 -8.23 -0.39 24.99
CA ALA A 248 -7.10 -0.06 24.11
C ALA A 248 -5.85 -0.89 24.46
N ARG A 249 -5.49 -1.00 25.75
CA ARG A 249 -4.37 -1.84 26.21
C ARG A 249 -4.59 -3.33 25.93
N LEU A 250 -5.81 -3.82 26.15
CA LEU A 250 -6.17 -5.19 25.83
C LEU A 250 -6.05 -5.48 24.32
N SER A 251 -6.45 -4.52 23.49
CA SER A 251 -6.30 -4.62 22.03
C SER A 251 -4.84 -4.79 21.64
N VAL A 252 -3.92 -3.98 22.19
CA VAL A 252 -2.47 -4.12 21.95
C VAL A 252 -1.94 -5.48 22.41
N LEU A 253 -2.37 -5.97 23.57
CA LEU A 253 -1.93 -7.27 24.10
C LEU A 253 -2.35 -8.44 23.20
N ILE A 254 -3.64 -8.52 22.84
CA ILE A 254 -4.18 -9.57 21.96
C ILE A 254 -3.44 -9.54 20.62
N SER A 255 -3.14 -8.34 20.14
CA SER A 255 -2.45 -8.13 18.88
C SER A 255 -1.02 -8.61 18.88
N GLY A 256 -0.30 -8.43 20.01
CA GLY A 256 1.03 -9.01 20.20
C GLY A 256 0.99 -10.54 20.12
N ILE A 257 -0.02 -11.17 20.73
CA ILE A 257 -0.20 -12.63 20.67
C ILE A 257 -0.49 -13.08 19.22
N MET A 258 -1.38 -12.38 18.52
CA MET A 258 -1.70 -12.68 17.12
C MET A 258 -0.48 -12.51 16.20
N CYS A 259 0.32 -11.46 16.40
CA CYS A 259 1.55 -11.22 15.66
C CYS A 259 2.59 -12.32 15.89
N LEU A 260 2.79 -12.77 17.13
CA LEU A 260 3.69 -13.89 17.40
C LEU A 260 3.22 -15.19 16.74
N ALA A 261 1.92 -15.49 16.80
CA ALA A 261 1.35 -16.67 16.17
C ALA A 261 1.48 -16.63 14.64
N GLU A 262 1.16 -15.49 14.03
CA GLU A 262 1.28 -15.25 12.59
C GLU A 262 2.73 -15.32 12.12
N GLY A 263 3.64 -14.64 12.81
CA GLY A 263 5.06 -14.67 12.49
C GLY A 263 5.65 -16.08 12.57
N LEU A 264 5.30 -16.88 13.59
CA LEU A 264 5.73 -18.28 13.67
C LEU A 264 5.22 -19.11 12.49
N LEU A 265 3.97 -18.91 12.09
CA LEU A 265 3.38 -19.58 10.93
C LEU A 265 4.09 -19.18 9.63
N VAL A 266 4.40 -17.89 9.45
CA VAL A 266 5.18 -17.39 8.32
C VAL A 266 6.55 -18.04 8.27
N VAL A 267 7.26 -18.13 9.41
CA VAL A 267 8.58 -18.79 9.48
C VAL A 267 8.48 -20.25 9.08
N ILE A 268 7.54 -20.99 9.65
CA ILE A 268 7.34 -22.42 9.37
C ILE A 268 7.07 -22.64 7.88
N ILE A 269 6.13 -21.89 7.30
CA ILE A 269 5.75 -22.05 5.89
C ILE A 269 6.93 -21.69 4.98
N THR A 270 7.55 -20.52 5.20
CA THR A 270 8.67 -20.02 4.37
C THR A 270 9.82 -21.01 4.36
N VAL A 271 10.21 -21.55 5.53
CA VAL A 271 11.29 -22.54 5.61
C VAL A 271 10.87 -23.88 4.97
N SER A 272 9.62 -24.30 5.12
CA SER A 272 9.13 -25.57 4.58
C SER A 272 9.09 -25.60 3.05
N VAL A 273 8.81 -24.46 2.40
CA VAL A 273 8.73 -24.36 0.93
C VAL A 273 10.05 -23.95 0.27
N ARG A 274 11.15 -23.83 1.04
CA ARG A 274 12.40 -23.21 0.56
C ARG A 274 12.97 -23.83 -0.73
N ASP A 275 12.86 -25.15 -0.87
CA ASP A 275 13.48 -25.90 -1.98
C ASP A 275 12.62 -25.87 -3.25
N VAL A 276 11.36 -25.43 -3.15
CA VAL A 276 10.43 -25.33 -4.28
C VAL A 276 10.08 -23.90 -4.66
N TRP A 277 10.25 -22.94 -3.73
CA TRP A 277 9.81 -21.56 -3.92
C TRP A 277 10.48 -20.86 -5.11
N GLY A 278 11.77 -21.11 -5.33
CA GLY A 278 12.52 -20.52 -6.44
C GLY A 278 11.96 -20.85 -7.82
N TYR A 279 11.32 -22.02 -7.98
CA TYR A 279 10.73 -22.45 -9.25
C TYR A 279 9.50 -21.63 -9.66
N LEU A 280 8.92 -20.84 -8.76
CA LEU A 280 7.85 -19.89 -9.13
C LEU A 280 8.39 -18.73 -9.99
N TYR A 281 9.70 -18.49 -9.98
CA TYR A 281 10.33 -17.34 -10.61
C TYR A 281 11.34 -17.71 -11.70
N SER A 282 12.06 -18.82 -11.54
CA SER A 282 13.11 -19.22 -12.49
C SER A 282 13.22 -20.74 -12.64
N ASN A 283 13.59 -21.18 -13.84
CA ASN A 283 13.95 -22.57 -14.14
C ASN A 283 15.47 -22.82 -14.01
N GLU A 284 16.26 -21.80 -13.65
CA GLU A 284 17.70 -21.94 -13.47
C GLU A 284 18.02 -22.50 -12.07
N GLU A 285 18.55 -23.71 -12.03
CA GLU A 285 18.89 -24.43 -10.79
C GLU A 285 19.80 -23.62 -9.85
N GLU A 286 20.72 -22.84 -10.40
CA GLU A 286 21.60 -21.96 -9.61
C GLU A 286 20.81 -20.90 -8.83
N ILE A 287 19.83 -20.25 -9.47
CA ILE A 287 18.94 -19.27 -8.84
C ILE A 287 18.08 -19.95 -7.77
N VAL A 288 17.48 -21.10 -8.10
CA VAL A 288 16.60 -21.83 -7.19
C VAL A 288 17.36 -22.26 -5.92
N LYS A 289 18.56 -22.82 -6.08
CA LYS A 289 19.38 -23.26 -4.96
C LYS A 289 19.78 -22.10 -4.07
N TYR A 290 20.16 -20.96 -4.65
CA TYR A 290 20.54 -19.79 -3.86
C TYR A 290 19.32 -19.20 -3.13
N VAL A 291 18.16 -19.09 -3.78
CA VAL A 291 16.91 -18.69 -3.11
C VAL A 291 16.62 -19.63 -1.93
N SER A 292 16.72 -20.95 -2.09
CA SER A 292 16.52 -21.90 -0.98
C SER A 292 17.43 -21.62 0.22
N ILE A 293 18.71 -21.30 -0.02
CA ILE A 293 19.68 -20.92 1.03
C ILE A 293 19.26 -19.62 1.73
N MET A 294 18.68 -18.66 0.99
CA MET A 294 18.23 -17.37 1.53
C MET A 294 16.92 -17.46 2.32
N MET A 295 16.04 -18.43 2.04
CA MET A 295 14.70 -18.50 2.64
C MET A 295 14.67 -18.49 4.18
N PRO A 296 15.57 -19.16 4.93
CA PRO A 296 15.61 -19.04 6.39
C PRO A 296 15.96 -17.63 6.88
N ILE A 297 16.82 -16.91 6.15
CA ILE A 297 17.16 -15.51 6.45
C ILE A 297 15.92 -14.64 6.19
N LEU A 298 15.23 -14.85 5.06
CA LEU A 298 13.99 -14.14 4.73
C LEU A 298 12.87 -14.42 5.74
N ALA A 299 12.74 -15.67 6.19
CA ALA A 299 11.77 -16.06 7.21
C ALA A 299 12.01 -15.27 8.52
N THR A 300 13.27 -15.17 8.95
CA THR A 300 13.64 -14.42 10.15
C THR A 300 13.40 -12.91 9.96
N SER A 301 13.76 -12.38 8.80
CA SER A 301 13.52 -10.97 8.46
C SER A 301 12.02 -10.64 8.46
N ASN A 302 11.20 -11.46 7.81
CA ASN A 302 9.74 -11.29 7.77
C ASN A 302 9.11 -11.39 9.16
N PHE A 303 9.62 -12.25 10.04
CA PHE A 303 9.18 -12.33 11.43
C PHE A 303 9.42 -11.02 12.19
N MET A 304 10.64 -10.48 12.07
CA MET A 304 11.00 -9.21 12.72
C MET A 304 10.21 -8.03 12.14
N ASP A 305 10.05 -8.00 10.82
CA ASP A 305 9.29 -6.97 10.12
C ASP A 305 7.79 -7.04 10.47
N GLY A 306 7.24 -8.24 10.64
CA GLY A 306 5.87 -8.45 11.11
C GLY A 306 5.63 -7.86 12.50
N ILE A 307 6.59 -8.01 13.42
CA ILE A 307 6.55 -7.37 14.74
C ILE A 307 6.62 -5.85 14.62
N GLN A 308 7.57 -5.33 13.85
CA GLN A 308 7.71 -3.89 13.62
C GLN A 308 6.43 -3.28 13.03
N CYS A 309 5.87 -3.90 11.99
CA CYS A 309 4.66 -3.45 11.30
C CYS A 309 3.46 -3.41 12.24
N THR A 310 3.28 -4.47 13.04
CA THR A 310 2.21 -4.59 14.03
C THR A 310 2.30 -3.49 15.09
N LEU A 311 3.51 -3.20 15.59
CA LEU A 311 3.73 -2.18 16.62
C LEU A 311 3.68 -0.74 16.09
N SER A 312 3.81 -0.55 14.78
CA SER A 312 3.76 0.76 14.13
C SER A 312 2.33 1.25 13.84
N GLY A 313 1.32 0.37 13.97
CA GLY A 313 -0.10 0.67 13.76
C GLY A 313 -0.78 1.19 15.02
#